data_AF-A0AAU3BWK2-F1
#
_entry.id   AF-A0AAU3BWK2-F1
#
_cell.length_a   1.000
_cell.length_b   1.000
_cell.length_c   1.000
_cell.angle_alpha   90.00
_cell.angle_beta   90.00
_cell.angle_gamma   90.00
#
_symmetry.space_group_name_H-M   'P 1'
#
loop_
_entity.id
_entity.type
_entity.pdbx_description
1 polymer ?
#
loop_
_entity_poly.entity_id
_entity_poly.type
_entity_poly.pdbx_seq_one_letter_code
_entity_poly.pdbx_strand_id
1 'polypeptide(L)'
;MSETTTQFYVVKQGDNLTKIAAKHGLTLNQLLDWNPEITDPNKIRVGQRVRVSAPESSGEYEPFPGTHFFVPDTFSPIIEAMGYRLIEEHCSAYPAEPDYQWSDADKASYSKWQRKLGLSGSDADGIPGRKSWDKLHVPAVLVD
;
A
#
# COMPACT_ATOMS: atom_id res chain seq x y z
N MET A 1 11.47 18.46 4.44
CA MET A 1 11.99 17.24 3.79
C MET A 1 11.95 16.14 4.83
N SER A 2 11.09 15.14 4.63
CA SER A 2 11.03 13.98 5.53
C SER A 2 11.52 12.79 4.72
N GLU A 3 12.80 12.46 4.86
CA GLU A 3 13.28 11.12 4.52
C GLU A 3 12.52 10.15 5.42
N THR A 4 11.63 9.34 4.87
CA THR A 4 10.92 8.30 5.62
C THR A 4 11.90 7.17 5.92
N THR A 5 12.75 7.33 6.94
CA THR A 5 13.63 6.26 7.39
C THR A 5 12.82 5.05 7.86
N THR A 6 13.22 3.86 7.43
CA THR A 6 12.63 2.59 7.83
C THR A 6 12.80 2.40 9.33
N GLN A 7 11.67 2.39 10.04
CA GLN A 7 11.62 2.24 11.48
C GLN A 7 11.06 0.87 11.88
N PHE A 8 11.73 0.26 12.84
CA PHE A 8 11.29 -0.99 13.47
C PHE A 8 11.10 -0.78 14.97
N TYR A 9 10.01 -1.33 15.49
CA TYR A 9 9.77 -1.51 16.92
C TYR A 9 10.15 -2.94 17.33
N VAL A 10 10.81 -3.08 18.48
CA VAL A 10 11.13 -4.39 19.08
C VAL A 10 10.09 -4.70 20.15
N VAL A 11 9.33 -5.78 19.94
CA VAL A 11 8.25 -6.24 20.82
C VAL A 11 8.77 -6.46 22.25
N LYS A 12 8.06 -5.91 23.23
CA LYS A 12 8.34 -6.04 24.67
C LYS A 12 7.27 -6.89 25.36
N GLN A 13 7.56 -7.32 26.58
CA GLN A 13 6.61 -8.08 27.38
C GLN A 13 5.31 -7.29 27.60
N GLY A 14 4.16 -7.91 27.28
CA GLY A 14 2.84 -7.29 27.41
C GLY A 14 2.35 -6.50 26.18
N ASP A 15 3.18 -6.40 25.14
CA ASP A 15 2.79 -5.82 23.86
C ASP A 15 1.87 -6.75 23.06
N ASN A 16 1.05 -6.12 22.21
CA ASN A 16 0.36 -6.76 21.10
C ASN A 16 0.37 -5.80 19.91
N LEU A 17 0.04 -6.27 18.71
CA LEU A 17 0.14 -5.45 17.49
C LEU A 17 -0.79 -4.24 17.53
N THR A 18 -1.97 -4.34 18.14
CA THR A 18 -2.89 -3.19 18.28
C THR A 18 -2.27 -2.07 19.11
N LYS A 19 -1.63 -2.40 20.25
CA LYS A 19 -0.95 -1.41 21.10
C LYS A 19 0.26 -0.80 20.40
N ILE A 20 1.01 -1.62 19.67
CA ILE A 20 2.17 -1.15 18.89
C ILE A 20 1.69 -0.19 17.80
N ALA A 21 0.69 -0.58 17.00
CA ALA A 21 0.11 0.27 15.96
C ALA A 21 -0.35 1.62 16.52
N ALA A 22 -1.18 1.58 17.58
CA ALA A 22 -1.70 2.80 18.21
C ALA A 22 -0.59 3.73 18.73
N LYS A 23 0.48 3.17 19.32
CA LYS A 23 1.64 3.94 19.79
C LYS A 23 2.37 4.68 18.66
N HIS A 24 2.30 4.15 17.44
CA HIS A 24 2.92 4.72 16.25
C HIS A 24 1.92 5.46 15.34
N GLY A 25 0.68 5.69 15.80
CA GLY A 25 -0.35 6.38 15.01
C GLY A 25 -0.87 5.57 13.83
N LEU A 26 -0.70 4.25 13.84
CA LEU A 26 -1.12 3.34 12.78
C LEU A 26 -2.40 2.60 13.16
N THR A 27 -3.17 2.18 12.15
CA THR A 27 -4.18 1.13 12.36
C THR A 27 -3.51 -0.25 12.41
N LEU A 28 -4.17 -1.24 13.02
CA LEU A 28 -3.66 -2.61 13.01
C LEU A 28 -3.48 -3.13 11.58
N ASN A 29 -4.42 -2.83 10.69
CA ASN A 29 -4.37 -3.26 9.30
C ASN A 29 -3.21 -2.62 8.53
N GLN A 30 -2.96 -1.32 8.73
CA GLN A 30 -1.79 -0.66 8.14
C GLN A 30 -0.49 -1.28 8.63
N LEU A 31 -0.39 -1.59 9.92
CA LEU A 31 0.77 -2.27 10.48
C LEU A 31 0.95 -3.65 9.84
N LEU A 32 -0.11 -4.43 9.70
CA LEU A 32 -0.06 -5.76 9.08
C LEU A 32 0.27 -5.69 7.59
N ASP A 33 -0.25 -4.70 6.86
CA ASP A 33 0.10 -4.45 5.47
C ASP A 33 1.62 -4.29 5.30
N TRP A 34 2.30 -3.69 6.27
CA TRP A 34 3.76 -3.49 6.25
C TRP A 34 4.58 -4.64 6.84
N ASN A 35 3.95 -5.63 7.45
CA ASN A 35 4.60 -6.80 8.07
C ASN A 35 3.98 -8.11 7.55
N PRO A 36 4.05 -8.39 6.23
CA PRO A 36 3.39 -9.55 5.61
C PRO A 36 3.93 -10.91 6.12
N GLU A 37 5.09 -10.93 6.77
CA GLU A 37 5.63 -12.11 7.45
C GLU A 37 4.84 -12.51 8.71
N ILE A 38 4.05 -11.60 9.27
CA ILE A 38 3.19 -11.86 10.43
C ILE A 38 1.87 -12.43 9.94
N THR A 39 1.80 -13.76 9.88
CA THR A 39 0.60 -14.48 9.40
C THR A 39 -0.48 -14.67 10.47
N ASP A 40 -0.10 -14.67 11.75
CA ASP A 40 -1.02 -14.72 12.89
C ASP A 40 -0.78 -13.48 13.80
N PRO A 41 -1.63 -12.45 13.72
CA PRO A 41 -1.49 -11.21 14.49
C PRO A 41 -1.46 -11.39 16.01
N ASN A 42 -1.97 -12.52 16.51
CA ASN A 42 -2.00 -12.83 17.95
C ASN A 42 -0.74 -13.58 18.43
N LYS A 43 0.18 -13.96 17.53
CA LYS A 43 1.37 -14.75 17.85
C LYS A 43 2.67 -13.99 17.62
N ILE A 44 2.80 -12.82 18.23
CA ILE A 44 4.08 -12.10 18.28
C ILE A 44 4.91 -12.53 19.50
N ARG A 45 6.24 -12.41 19.41
CA ARG A 45 7.17 -12.78 20.49
C ARG A 45 7.98 -11.57 20.95
N VAL A 46 8.33 -11.53 22.24
CA VAL A 46 9.29 -10.55 22.77
C VAL A 46 10.60 -10.66 21.98
N GLY A 47 11.16 -9.52 21.59
CA GLY A 47 12.35 -9.43 20.74
C GLY A 47 12.06 -9.48 19.22
N GLN A 48 10.84 -9.81 18.80
CA GLN A 48 10.45 -9.72 17.39
C GLN A 48 10.49 -8.27 16.92
N ARG A 49 11.01 -8.05 15.71
CA ARG A 49 11.00 -6.73 15.05
C ARG A 49 9.68 -6.59 14.27
N VAL A 50 9.05 -5.44 14.40
CA VAL A 50 7.83 -5.05 13.69
C VAL A 50 8.11 -3.72 13.00
N ARG A 51 7.96 -3.65 11.68
CA ARG A 51 8.06 -2.42 10.90
C ARG A 51 6.91 -1.48 11.29
N VAL A 52 7.24 -0.22 11.58
CA VAL A 52 6.29 0.82 12.05
C VAL A 52 6.36 2.10 11.21
N SER A 53 6.97 2.03 10.03
CA SER A 53 6.96 3.08 9.02
C SER A 53 6.61 2.48 7.66
N ALA A 54 6.16 3.34 6.74
CA ALA A 54 5.88 2.93 5.37
C ALA A 54 7.11 2.23 4.74
N PRO A 55 6.90 1.24 3.86
CA PRO A 55 7.97 0.69 3.05
C PRO A 55 8.56 1.78 2.17
N GLU A 56 9.89 1.84 2.10
CA GLU A 56 10.60 2.72 1.18
C GLU A 56 10.82 2.03 -0.16
N SER A 57 10.82 2.82 -1.23
CA SER A 57 11.19 2.39 -2.58
C SER A 57 12.67 2.04 -2.62
N SER A 58 12.98 0.75 -2.62
CA SER A 58 14.35 0.22 -2.61
C SER A 58 14.75 -0.42 -3.93
N GLY A 59 14.04 -0.14 -5.02
CA GLY A 59 14.20 -0.81 -6.32
C GLY A 59 13.48 -0.09 -7.46
N GLU A 60 13.20 -0.83 -8.53
CA GLU A 60 12.56 -0.29 -9.75
C GLU A 60 11.08 0.06 -9.55
N TYR A 61 10.41 -0.61 -8.61
CA TYR A 61 8.97 -0.47 -8.38
C TYR A 61 8.64 -0.01 -6.96
N GLU A 62 7.56 0.76 -6.84
CA GLU A 62 6.98 1.17 -5.57
C GLU A 62 6.52 -0.05 -4.77
N PRO A 63 6.96 -0.20 -3.51
CA PRO A 63 6.39 -1.20 -2.64
C PRO A 63 4.93 -0.86 -2.33
N PHE A 64 4.12 -1.88 -2.03
CA PHE A 64 2.73 -1.65 -1.64
C PHE A 64 2.64 -0.71 -0.41
N PRO A 65 2.05 0.49 -0.52
CA PRO A 65 2.05 1.48 0.56
C PRO A 65 1.07 1.11 1.70
N GLY A 66 0.24 0.10 1.49
CA GLY A 66 -0.84 -0.30 2.40
C GLY A 66 -2.20 0.15 1.88
N THR A 67 -3.24 -0.61 2.18
CA THR A 67 -4.62 -0.36 1.73
C THR A 67 -5.13 1.02 2.16
N HIS A 68 -4.71 1.48 3.33
CA HIS A 68 -5.14 2.76 3.93
C HIS A 68 -4.57 3.99 3.20
N PHE A 69 -3.62 3.79 2.28
CA PHE A 69 -3.10 4.86 1.44
C PHE A 69 -4.15 5.32 0.40
N PHE A 70 -5.00 4.41 -0.07
CA PHE A 70 -5.95 4.63 -1.16
C PHE A 70 -7.32 5.10 -0.63
N VAL A 71 -7.33 6.28 -0.03
CA VAL A 71 -8.51 6.93 0.53
C VAL A 71 -8.74 8.28 -0.13
N PRO A 72 -9.98 8.82 -0.10
CA PRO A 72 -10.24 10.18 -0.58
C PRO A 72 -9.29 11.19 0.07
N ASP A 73 -8.94 12.23 -0.69
CA ASP A 73 -7.99 13.30 -0.31
C ASP A 73 -6.52 12.86 -0.13
N THR A 74 -6.14 11.65 -0.52
CA THR A 74 -4.73 11.30 -0.71
C THR A 74 -4.18 11.96 -1.97
N PHE A 75 -3.08 12.71 -1.84
CA PHE A 75 -2.31 13.28 -2.94
C PHE A 75 -0.89 12.73 -2.90
N SER A 76 -0.44 12.06 -3.96
CA SER A 76 0.92 11.51 -4.04
C SER A 76 1.37 11.20 -5.47
N PRO A 77 2.66 11.39 -5.81
CA PRO A 77 3.26 10.87 -7.04
C PRO A 77 3.06 9.36 -7.26
N ILE A 78 2.91 8.58 -6.17
CA ILE A 78 2.60 7.14 -6.25
C ILE A 78 1.24 6.90 -6.95
N ILE A 79 0.26 7.78 -6.72
CA ILE A 79 -1.07 7.69 -7.35
C ILE A 79 -0.95 7.95 -8.85
N GLU A 80 -0.25 9.03 -9.23
CA GLU A 80 -0.02 9.38 -10.64
C GLU A 80 0.71 8.24 -11.38
N ALA A 81 1.81 7.74 -10.80
CA ALA A 81 2.59 6.64 -11.38
C ALA A 81 1.76 5.35 -11.54
N MET A 82 0.92 5.04 -10.55
CA MET A 82 -0.02 3.92 -10.65
C MET A 82 -1.01 4.15 -11.79
N GLY A 83 -1.57 5.36 -11.93
CA GLY A 83 -2.50 5.69 -12.99
C GLY A 83 -1.92 5.50 -14.39
N TYR A 84 -0.68 5.94 -14.61
CA TYR A 84 0.01 5.70 -15.89
C TYR A 84 0.22 4.22 -16.17
N ARG A 85 0.58 3.40 -15.18
CA ARG A 85 0.64 1.94 -15.38
C ARG A 85 -0.70 1.31 -15.70
N LEU A 86 -1.79 1.81 -15.11
CA LEU A 86 -3.13 1.33 -15.46
C LEU A 86 -3.52 1.68 -16.90
N ILE A 87 -3.05 2.82 -17.44
CA ILE A 87 -3.19 3.16 -18.86
C ILE A 87 -2.45 2.15 -19.74
N GLU A 88 -1.17 1.88 -19.44
CA GLU A 88 -0.34 0.93 -20.20
C GLU A 88 -0.90 -0.50 -20.14
N GLU A 89 -1.52 -0.88 -19.03
CA GLU A 89 -2.23 -2.16 -18.89
C GLU A 89 -3.60 -2.20 -19.56
N HIS A 90 -4.00 -1.14 -20.29
CA HIS A 90 -5.32 -1.00 -20.91
C HIS A 90 -6.48 -1.12 -19.92
N CYS A 91 -6.25 -0.69 -18.68
CA CYS A 91 -7.19 -0.73 -17.57
C CYS A 91 -7.72 0.66 -17.19
N SER A 92 -7.42 1.71 -17.97
CA SER A 92 -7.85 3.09 -17.67
C SER A 92 -9.38 3.28 -17.70
N ALA A 93 -9.87 4.11 -16.79
CA ALA A 93 -11.20 4.71 -16.76
C ALA A 93 -11.12 6.25 -16.64
N TYR A 94 -9.94 6.84 -16.86
CA TYR A 94 -9.73 8.27 -16.68
C TYR A 94 -10.39 9.08 -17.80
N PRO A 95 -11.06 10.20 -17.48
CA PRO A 95 -11.57 11.14 -18.48
C PRO A 95 -10.47 12.02 -19.10
N ALA A 96 -9.31 12.11 -18.44
CA ALA A 96 -8.10 12.84 -18.83
C ALA A 96 -6.86 12.04 -18.40
N GLU A 97 -5.67 12.64 -18.45
CA GLU A 97 -4.48 12.01 -17.85
C GLU A 97 -4.62 11.87 -16.32
N PRO A 98 -3.98 10.87 -15.69
CA PRO A 98 -3.99 10.71 -14.24
C PRO A 98 -3.30 11.90 -13.56
N ASP A 99 -3.75 12.26 -12.36
CA ASP A 99 -3.11 13.27 -11.52
C ASP A 99 -2.66 12.66 -10.18
N TYR A 100 -2.23 13.50 -9.24
CA TYR A 100 -1.75 13.05 -7.93
C TYR A 100 -2.85 12.56 -6.99
N GLN A 101 -4.13 12.85 -7.26
CA GLN A 101 -5.21 12.65 -6.31
C GLN A 101 -5.86 11.28 -6.48
N TRP A 102 -5.99 10.51 -5.39
CA TRP A 102 -6.80 9.30 -5.42
C TRP A 102 -8.27 9.63 -5.67
N SER A 103 -8.83 9.08 -6.75
CA SER A 103 -10.17 9.39 -7.25
C SER A 103 -11.00 8.14 -7.56
N ASP A 104 -12.28 8.35 -7.88
CA ASP A 104 -13.15 7.28 -8.39
C ASP A 104 -12.66 6.71 -9.73
N ALA A 105 -11.94 7.50 -10.54
CA ALA A 105 -11.35 7.04 -11.79
C ALA A 105 -10.20 6.05 -11.52
N ASP A 106 -9.37 6.29 -10.51
CA ASP A 106 -8.33 5.34 -10.08
C ASP A 106 -8.95 4.05 -9.59
N LYS A 107 -9.96 4.14 -8.71
CA LYS A 107 -10.67 2.98 -8.19
C LYS A 107 -11.30 2.14 -9.31
N ALA A 108 -11.97 2.80 -10.26
CA ALA A 108 -12.56 2.13 -11.42
C ALA A 108 -11.50 1.48 -12.32
N SER A 109 -10.39 2.18 -12.55
CA SER A 109 -9.27 1.67 -13.36
C SER A 109 -8.60 0.46 -12.70
N TYR A 110 -8.37 0.53 -11.39
CA TYR A 110 -7.76 -0.55 -10.62
C TYR A 110 -8.69 -1.77 -10.52
N SER A 111 -10.02 -1.55 -10.45
CA SER A 111 -11.01 -2.64 -10.52
C SER A 111 -10.94 -3.39 -11.86
N LYS A 112 -10.67 -2.68 -12.98
CA LYS A 112 -10.41 -3.34 -14.28
C LYS A 112 -9.10 -4.13 -14.26
N TRP A 113 -8.05 -3.61 -13.63
CA TRP A 113 -6.78 -4.33 -13.45
C TRP A 113 -6.94 -5.61 -12.63
N GLN A 114 -7.63 -5.55 -11.49
CA GLN A 114 -7.93 -6.73 -10.69
C GLN A 114 -8.72 -7.78 -11.51
N ARG A 115 -9.72 -7.35 -12.30
CA ARG A 115 -10.44 -8.26 -13.21
C ARG A 115 -9.54 -8.85 -14.31
N LYS A 116 -8.61 -8.06 -14.87
CA LYS A 116 -7.62 -8.54 -15.85
C LYS A 116 -6.71 -9.63 -15.25
N LEU A 117 -6.44 -9.57 -13.95
CA LEU A 117 -5.73 -10.61 -13.21
C LEU A 117 -6.59 -11.85 -12.86
N GLY A 118 -7.86 -11.88 -13.26
CA GLY A 118 -8.81 -12.95 -12.98
C GLY A 118 -9.50 -12.85 -11.61
N LEU A 119 -9.36 -11.74 -10.90
CA LEU A 119 -10.04 -11.50 -9.62
C LEU A 119 -11.51 -11.09 -9.86
N SER A 120 -12.37 -11.38 -8.89
CA SER A 120 -13.80 -11.06 -8.98
C SER A 120 -14.41 -10.83 -7.60
N GLY A 121 -15.64 -10.30 -7.56
CA GLY A 121 -16.33 -10.00 -6.30
C GLY A 121 -15.56 -8.99 -5.46
N SER A 122 -15.38 -9.29 -4.17
CA SER A 122 -14.63 -8.44 -3.24
C SER A 122 -13.14 -8.31 -3.58
N ASP A 123 -12.57 -9.26 -4.34
CA ASP A 123 -11.16 -9.21 -4.74
C ASP A 123 -10.92 -8.27 -5.95
N ALA A 124 -11.99 -7.71 -6.53
CA ALA A 124 -11.96 -6.76 -7.64
C ALA A 124 -12.70 -5.44 -7.31
N ASP A 125 -12.59 -4.99 -6.06
CA ASP A 125 -13.28 -3.83 -5.48
C ASP A 125 -12.69 -2.47 -5.88
N GLY A 126 -11.55 -2.46 -6.57
CA GLY A 126 -10.81 -1.28 -6.99
C GLY A 126 -9.87 -0.71 -5.95
N ILE A 127 -9.80 -1.29 -4.74
CA ILE A 127 -8.81 -0.88 -3.74
C ILE A 127 -7.54 -1.71 -3.94
N PRO A 128 -6.36 -1.08 -4.12
CA PRO A 128 -5.13 -1.82 -4.28
C PRO A 128 -4.82 -2.69 -3.06
N GLY A 129 -4.49 -3.95 -3.34
CA GLY A 129 -3.93 -4.88 -2.38
C GLY A 129 -2.56 -5.37 -2.85
N ARG A 130 -1.72 -5.83 -1.92
CA ARG A 130 -0.33 -6.25 -2.18
C ARG A 130 -0.16 -7.09 -3.44
N LYS A 131 -0.94 -8.17 -3.60
CA LYS A 131 -0.78 -9.10 -4.74
C LYS A 131 -1.07 -8.47 -6.11
N SER A 132 -2.08 -7.63 -6.23
CA SER A 132 -2.38 -6.94 -7.49
C SER A 132 -1.44 -5.76 -7.72
N TRP A 133 -0.98 -5.13 -6.64
CA TRP A 133 0.00 -4.04 -6.67
C TRP A 133 1.35 -4.54 -7.19
N ASP A 134 1.87 -5.62 -6.60
CA ASP A 134 3.14 -6.22 -6.98
C ASP A 134 3.16 -6.63 -8.46
N LYS A 135 2.01 -7.01 -9.04
CA LYS A 135 1.90 -7.34 -10.47
C LYS A 135 1.79 -6.13 -11.39
N LEU A 136 1.34 -4.98 -10.89
CA LEU A 136 1.14 -3.78 -11.70
C LEU A 136 2.49 -3.15 -12.06
N HIS A 137 3.52 -3.39 -11.23
CA HIS A 137 4.86 -2.82 -11.37
C HIS A 137 4.81 -1.29 -11.48
N VAL A 138 4.20 -0.66 -10.47
CA VAL A 138 4.16 0.81 -10.37
C VAL A 138 5.61 1.31 -10.25
N PRO A 139 6.11 2.18 -11.15
CA PRO A 139 7.49 2.66 -11.11
C PRO A 139 7.78 3.40 -9.81
N ALA A 140 8.98 3.18 -9.26
CA ALA A 140 9.43 3.89 -8.08
C ALA A 140 9.46 5.41 -8.32
N VAL A 141 8.81 6.18 -7.45
CA VAL A 141 8.82 7.65 -7.46
C VAL A 141 9.90 8.11 -6.48
N LEU A 142 11.02 8.57 -7.04
CA LEU A 142 12.07 9.20 -6.24
C LEU A 142 11.61 10.60 -5.85
N VAL A 143 11.68 10.91 -4.57
CA VAL A 143 11.57 12.28 -4.08
C VAL A 143 12.94 12.92 -4.23
N ASP A 144 13.09 13.81 -5.22
CA ASP A 144 14.28 14.65 -5.43
C ASP A 144 14.49 15.67 -4.29
#